data_AF-A0A7R9DWK5-F1
#
_entry.id   AF-A0A7R9DWK5-F1
#
_cell.length_a   1.000
_cell.length_b   1.000
_cell.length_c   1.000
_cell.angle_alpha   90.00
_cell.angle_beta   90.00
_cell.angle_gamma   90.00
#
_symmetry.space_group_name_H-M   'P 1'
#
loop_
_entity.id
_entity.type
_entity.pdbx_description
1 polymer ?
#
loop_
_entity_poly.entity_id
_entity_poly.type
_entity_poly.pdbx_seq_one_letter_code
_entity_poly.pdbx_strand_id
1 'polypeptide(L)'
;TPLTTIRLTTTLPITTPPLTTTPPTPVVTTTEREHVSCSPGFTAGPAGTCEDVDECASYNGGCSHSCHNTLGGSYCLCPPHLMLATDWRTCHGTYHKGQFV
;
A
#
# COMPACT_ATOMS: atom_id res chain seq x y z
N THR A 1 47.89 46.67 24.38
CA THR A 1 48.68 46.72 23.12
C THR A 1 49.33 45.38 22.91
N PRO A 2 49.40 44.83 21.68
CA PRO A 2 48.47 44.77 20.55
C PRO A 2 47.94 43.29 20.47
N LEU A 3 47.17 42.76 19.52
CA LEU A 3 46.83 43.09 18.16
C LEU A 3 45.32 42.84 17.98
N THR A 4 44.64 43.88 17.52
CA THR A 4 43.30 43.84 16.96
C THR A 4 43.31 42.95 15.72
N THR A 5 42.65 41.79 15.74
CA THR A 5 42.43 40.99 14.52
C THR A 5 41.32 41.66 13.70
N ILE A 6 41.74 42.37 12.64
CA ILE A 6 40.84 42.98 11.67
C ILE A 6 40.20 41.85 10.86
N ARG A 7 38.91 41.57 11.07
CA ARG A 7 38.11 40.76 10.14
C ARG A 7 37.75 41.63 8.94
N LEU A 8 38.51 41.50 7.85
CA LEU A 8 38.18 42.08 6.55
C LEU A 8 36.90 41.39 6.03
N THR A 9 35.77 42.09 6.11
CA THR A 9 34.51 41.68 5.49
C THR A 9 34.58 41.95 3.99
N THR A 10 35.02 40.95 3.22
CA THR A 10 34.90 40.99 1.76
C THR A 10 33.46 40.68 1.37
N THR A 11 32.60 41.70 1.32
CA THR A 11 31.29 41.59 0.66
C THR A 11 31.47 41.82 -0.83
N LEU A 12 31.39 40.75 -1.62
CA LEU A 12 31.33 40.83 -3.09
C LEU A 12 30.05 41.59 -3.50
N PRO A 13 30.10 42.47 -4.52
CA PRO A 13 28.90 43.10 -5.05
C PRO A 13 28.07 42.02 -5.77
N ILE A 14 26.88 41.73 -5.23
CA ILE A 14 25.93 40.81 -5.84
C ILE A 14 25.27 41.57 -7.01
N THR A 15 25.82 41.41 -8.21
CA THR A 15 25.21 41.90 -9.45
C THR A 15 24.09 40.95 -9.85
N THR A 16 22.89 41.12 -9.26
CA THR A 16 21.71 40.34 -9.67
C THR A 16 21.22 40.83 -11.05
N PRO A 17 21.10 39.98 -12.07
CA PRO A 17 20.40 40.34 -13.30
C PRO A 17 18.89 40.54 -13.05
N PRO A 18 18.20 41.42 -13.80
CA PRO A 18 16.78 41.69 -13.61
C PRO A 18 15.89 40.54 -14.10
N LEU A 19 14.70 40.46 -13.47
CA LEU A 19 13.64 39.48 -13.65
C LEU A 19 13.26 39.23 -15.12
N THR A 20 13.33 37.97 -15.56
CA THR A 20 12.56 37.51 -16.72
C THR A 20 11.14 37.18 -16.26
N THR A 21 10.22 38.06 -16.63
CA THR A 21 8.79 37.99 -16.42
C THR A 21 8.15 37.02 -17.41
N THR A 22 7.98 35.75 -17.04
CA THR A 22 6.80 34.96 -17.44
C THR A 22 6.67 33.72 -16.54
N PRO A 23 5.50 33.52 -15.91
CA PRO A 23 5.24 32.31 -15.15
C PRO A 23 4.91 31.15 -16.10
N PRO A 24 5.56 29.98 -16.00
CA PRO A 24 4.84 28.75 -16.28
C PRO A 24 3.97 28.50 -15.04
N THR A 25 2.72 28.98 -15.07
CA THR A 25 1.68 28.37 -14.24
C THR A 25 1.74 26.86 -14.49
N PRO A 26 1.80 25.99 -13.47
CA PRO A 26 1.40 24.62 -13.67
C PRO A 26 -0.10 24.67 -13.95
N VAL A 27 -0.47 24.70 -15.23
CA VAL A 27 -1.84 24.42 -15.65
C VAL A 27 -2.02 22.91 -15.47
N VAL A 28 -2.25 22.49 -14.23
CA VAL A 28 -2.81 21.17 -13.95
C VAL A 28 -4.32 21.34 -13.95
N THR A 29 -4.88 21.59 -15.13
CA THR A 29 -6.28 21.27 -15.41
C THR A 29 -6.33 19.83 -15.88
N THR A 30 -6.11 18.91 -14.96
CA THR A 30 -6.54 17.52 -15.12
C THR A 30 -7.42 17.20 -13.93
N THR A 31 -8.73 17.37 -14.15
CA THR A 31 -9.77 16.70 -13.39
C THR A 31 -9.70 15.20 -13.70
N GLU A 32 -8.59 14.57 -13.37
CA GLU A 32 -8.38 13.14 -13.61
C GLU A 32 -7.92 12.60 -12.27
N ARG A 33 -8.74 11.73 -11.68
CA ARG A 33 -8.38 11.06 -10.43
C ARG A 33 -7.03 10.41 -10.67
N GLU A 34 -6.00 10.81 -9.93
CA GLU A 34 -4.71 10.12 -9.89
C GLU A 34 -5.03 8.63 -9.71
N HIS A 35 -4.83 7.82 -10.74
CA HIS A 35 -5.17 6.41 -10.67
C HIS A 35 -4.15 5.75 -9.75
N VAL A 36 -4.54 5.55 -8.49
CA VAL A 36 -3.68 4.91 -7.49
C VAL A 36 -3.56 3.45 -7.85
N SER A 37 -2.39 3.06 -8.35
CA SER A 37 -2.02 1.67 -8.58
C SER A 37 -1.69 1.01 -7.25
N CYS A 38 -2.50 0.04 -6.85
CA CYS A 38 -2.27 -0.76 -5.65
C CYS A 38 -1.69 -2.13 -5.97
N SER A 39 -0.97 -2.72 -5.02
CA SER A 39 -0.54 -4.12 -5.09
C SER A 39 -1.76 -5.06 -5.13
N PRO A 40 -1.64 -6.29 -5.67
CA PRO A 40 -2.71 -7.28 -5.62
C PRO A 40 -3.21 -7.50 -4.19
N GLY A 41 -4.54 -7.65 -4.03
CA GLY A 41 -5.19 -7.74 -2.72
C GLY A 41 -5.51 -6.39 -2.06
N PHE A 42 -5.21 -5.26 -2.73
CA PHE A 42 -5.52 -3.92 -2.23
C PHE A 42 -6.34 -3.11 -3.23
N THR A 43 -7.14 -2.16 -2.73
CA THR A 43 -7.97 -1.24 -3.53
C THR A 43 -7.70 0.21 -3.14
N ALA A 44 -7.93 1.13 -4.07
CA ALA A 44 -7.75 2.57 -3.83
C ALA A 44 -8.87 3.11 -2.93
N GLY A 45 -8.50 3.53 -1.73
CA GLY A 45 -9.37 4.20 -0.78
C GLY A 45 -9.64 5.66 -1.13
N PRO A 46 -10.56 6.33 -0.39
CA PRO A 46 -11.02 7.69 -0.69
C PRO A 46 -9.91 8.75 -0.62
N ALA A 47 -8.88 8.50 0.19
CA ALA A 47 -7.73 9.39 0.37
C ALA A 47 -6.56 9.09 -0.60
N GLY A 48 -6.76 8.19 -1.57
CA GLY A 48 -5.68 7.71 -2.44
C GLY A 48 -4.70 6.78 -1.75
N THR A 49 -5.11 6.15 -0.64
CA THR A 49 -4.36 5.12 0.07
C THR A 49 -4.75 3.73 -0.40
N CYS A 50 -3.82 2.77 -0.41
CA CYS A 50 -4.17 1.38 -0.68
C CYS A 50 -4.70 0.71 0.58
N GLU A 51 -5.97 0.31 0.53
CA GLU A 51 -6.68 -0.39 1.59
C GLU A 51 -6.76 -1.87 1.24
N ASP A 52 -6.59 -2.73 2.25
CA ASP A 52 -6.69 -4.17 2.10
C ASP A 52 -8.10 -4.57 1.65
N VAL A 53 -8.19 -5.49 0.70
CA VAL A 53 -9.47 -6.03 0.25
C VAL A 53 -9.82 -7.23 1.11
N ASP A 54 -10.89 -7.11 1.90
CA ASP A 54 -11.43 -8.27 2.61
C ASP A 54 -12.15 -9.21 1.63
N GLU A 55 -11.42 -10.19 1.09
CA GLU A 55 -12.04 -11.16 0.17
C GLU A 55 -12.98 -12.13 0.90
N CYS A 56 -12.86 -12.27 2.23
CA CYS A 56 -13.77 -13.10 3.02
C CYS A 56 -15.17 -12.48 3.13
N ALA A 57 -15.27 -11.14 3.04
CA ALA A 57 -16.56 -10.44 3.01
C ALA A 57 -17.41 -10.81 1.79
N SER A 58 -16.79 -11.32 0.71
CA SER A 58 -17.48 -11.75 -0.50
C SER A 58 -17.47 -13.27 -0.63
N TYR A 59 -18.65 -13.89 -0.57
CA TYR A 59 -18.81 -15.35 -0.73
C TYR A 59 -17.82 -16.17 0.13
N ASN A 60 -17.48 -15.69 1.32
CA ASN A 60 -16.52 -16.34 2.23
C ASN A 60 -15.14 -16.61 1.57
N GLY A 61 -14.71 -15.75 0.64
CA GLY A 61 -13.50 -15.95 -0.16
C GLY A 61 -13.52 -17.21 -1.04
N GLY A 62 -14.67 -17.85 -1.22
CA GLY A 62 -14.79 -19.17 -1.83
C GLY A 62 -14.31 -20.33 -0.95
N CYS A 63 -14.08 -20.11 0.34
CA CYS A 63 -13.75 -21.16 1.29
C CYS A 63 -14.95 -22.05 1.57
N SER A 64 -14.73 -23.35 1.64
CA SER A 64 -15.76 -24.33 2.04
C SER A 64 -16.20 -24.19 3.49
N HIS A 65 -15.31 -23.71 4.37
CA HIS A 65 -15.56 -23.57 5.80
C HIS A 65 -15.26 -22.16 6.29
N SER A 66 -14.14 -21.93 6.98
CA SER A 66 -13.81 -20.61 7.51
C SER A 66 -12.84 -19.89 6.57
N CYS A 67 -13.08 -18.61 6.32
CA CYS A 67 -12.15 -17.73 5.64
C CYS A 67 -11.45 -16.83 6.65
N HIS A 68 -10.15 -16.63 6.49
CA HIS A 68 -9.37 -15.68 7.27
C HIS A 68 -8.76 -14.63 6.35
N ASN A 69 -9.17 -13.38 6.53
CA ASN A 69 -8.63 -12.25 5.79
C ASN A 69 -7.24 -11.90 6.32
N THR A 70 -6.33 -11.56 5.42
CA THR A 70 -4.96 -11.15 5.73
C THR A 70 -4.57 -9.96 4.87
N LEU A 71 -3.49 -9.26 5.22
CA LEU A 71 -3.02 -8.16 4.40
C LEU A 71 -2.55 -8.67 3.02
N GLY A 72 -3.25 -8.23 1.97
CA GLY A 72 -2.98 -8.56 0.57
C GLY A 72 -3.53 -9.91 0.11
N GLY A 73 -4.40 -10.55 0.88
CA GLY A 73 -5.07 -11.78 0.46
C GLY A 73 -5.78 -12.52 1.59
N SER A 74 -6.09 -13.79 1.37
CA SER A 74 -6.85 -14.59 2.34
C SER A 74 -6.49 -16.07 2.26
N TYR A 75 -6.77 -16.80 3.34
CA TYR A 75 -6.64 -18.25 3.36
C TYR A 75 -7.83 -18.94 4.03
N CYS A 76 -8.08 -20.18 3.64
CA CYS A 76 -9.16 -20.98 4.19
C CYS A 76 -8.68 -21.84 5.36
N LEU A 77 -9.53 -21.96 6.37
CA LEU A 77 -9.32 -22.75 7.58
C LEU A 77 -10.32 -23.89 7.63
N CYS A 78 -9.80 -25.08 7.91
CA CYS A 78 -10.62 -26.26 8.13
C CYS A 78 -10.92 -26.44 9.61
N PRO A 79 -12.13 -26.92 9.96
CA PRO A 79 -12.40 -27.36 11.31
C PRO A 79 -11.47 -28.53 11.68
N PRO A 80 -11.35 -28.86 12.97
CA PRO A 80 -10.69 -30.09 13.38
C PRO A 80 -11.21 -31.28 12.57
N HIS A 81 -10.35 -32.28 12.36
CA HIS A 81 -10.67 -33.52 11.65
C HIS A 81 -10.76 -33.41 10.11
N LEU A 82 -10.61 -32.21 9.55
CA LEU A 82 -10.59 -31.99 8.10
C LEU A 82 -9.25 -31.38 7.68
N MET A 83 -8.83 -31.70 6.46
CA MET A 83 -7.63 -31.16 5.83
C MET A 83 -8.01 -30.27 4.65
N LEU A 84 -7.21 -29.21 4.43
CA LEU A 84 -7.39 -28.32 3.29
C LEU A 84 -6.89 -29.02 2.02
N ALA A 85 -7.74 -29.06 1.00
CA ALA A 85 -7.44 -29.66 -0.29
C ALA A 85 -6.44 -28.80 -1.09
N THR A 86 -5.95 -29.35 -2.20
CA THR A 86 -4.99 -28.69 -3.09
C THR A 86 -5.54 -27.47 -3.83
N ASP A 87 -6.86 -27.29 -3.83
CA ASP A 87 -7.51 -26.08 -4.35
C ASP A 87 -7.43 -24.90 -3.37
N TRP A 88 -6.90 -25.13 -2.15
CA TRP A 88 -6.80 -24.15 -1.06
C TRP A 88 -8.13 -23.56 -0.60
N ARG A 89 -9.24 -24.20 -0.96
CA ARG A 89 -10.60 -23.72 -0.68
C ARG A 89 -11.46 -24.78 0.00
N THR A 90 -11.31 -26.04 -0.40
CA THR A 90 -12.18 -27.14 0.04
C THR A 90 -11.55 -27.91 1.20
N CYS A 91 -12.31 -28.18 2.25
CA CYS A 91 -11.89 -29.05 3.34
C CYS A 91 -12.51 -30.43 3.14
N HIS A 92 -11.71 -31.48 3.25
CA HIS A 92 -12.19 -32.85 3.21
C HIS A 92 -11.75 -33.63 4.45
N GLY A 93 -12.61 -34.53 4.91
CA GLY A 93 -12.28 -35.43 6.01
C GLY A 93 -11.18 -36.40 5.60
N THR A 94 -10.25 -36.70 6.50
CA THR A 94 -9.32 -37.81 6.34
C THR A 94 -9.98 -39.06 6.91
N TYR A 95 -10.60 -39.89 6.06
CA TYR A 95 -11.14 -41.18 6.48
C TYR A 95 -9.99 -42.14 6.82
N HIS A 96 -9.48 -42.08 8.05
CA HIS A 96 -8.54 -43.08 8.56
C HIS A 96 -9.30 -44.20 9.26
N LYS A 97 -9.57 -45.28 8.51
CA LYS A 97 -10.04 -46.58 9.05
C LYS A 97 -11.19 -46.48 10.08
N GLY A 98 -12.24 -45.71 9.77
CA GLY A 98 -13.49 -45.73 10.54
C GLY A 98 -13.54 -44.85 11.80
N GLN A 99 -12.56 -43.96 12.00
CA GLN A 99 -12.62 -42.94 13.05
C GLN A 99 -12.56 -41.55 12.40
N PHE A 100 -13.49 -40.66 12.76
CA PHE A 100 -13.31 -39.22 12.54
C PHE A 100 -12.23 -38.78 13.52
N VAL A 101 -10.99 -38.60 13.03
CA VAL A 101 -9.83 -38.21 13.85
C VAL A 101 -9.82 -36.75 14.14
#